data_AF-A0A261KLR0-F1
#
_entry.id   AF-A0A261KLR0-F1
#
_cell.length_a   1.000
_cell.length_b   1.000
_cell.length_c   1.000
_cell.angle_alpha   90.00
_cell.angle_beta   90.00
_cell.angle_gamma   90.00
#
_symmetry.space_group_name_H-M   'P 1'
#
loop_
_entity.id
_entity.type
_entity.pdbx_description
1 polymer ?
#
loop_
_entity_poly.entity_id
_entity_poly.type
_entity_poly.pdbx_seq_one_letter_code
_entity_poly.pdbx_strand_id
1 'polypeptide(L)'
;MDYEHLKKAIKLLIEATQNLEDVVSEKSTISANNQTVETAKETIKKAIAEMSAAVNPPVTNHIPDEFLAKAENLGIPLDDIEVIVAISEHHPSQLAGVLAEIENRAENIRRRREYFLIRLPEMPIEKLGSRLPIVKVTDFNWPEKPISKEYREAIKAKYKIDRLMKKRSDSRTSIFAKIQAAEEYLGQSQPGENDSDFDEEIPF
;
A
#
# COMPACT_ATOMS: atom_id res chain seq x y z
N MET A 1 -6.30 24.67 -9.89
CA MET A 1 -7.67 25.11 -9.57
C MET A 1 -8.32 25.48 -10.88
N ASP A 2 -9.39 24.77 -11.25
CA ASP A 2 -10.09 24.99 -12.51
C ASP A 2 -11.21 26.02 -12.33
N TYR A 3 -11.05 27.17 -12.97
CA TYR A 3 -11.99 28.29 -12.85
C TYR A 3 -13.29 28.06 -13.62
N GLU A 4 -13.34 27.15 -14.59
CA GLU A 4 -14.57 26.87 -15.35
C GLU A 4 -15.60 26.13 -14.49
N HIS A 5 -15.14 25.12 -13.74
CA HIS A 5 -15.97 24.43 -12.75
C HIS A 5 -16.48 25.40 -11.67
N LEU A 6 -15.64 26.35 -11.24
CA LEU A 6 -16.01 27.34 -10.23
C LEU A 6 -17.07 28.33 -10.76
N LYS A 7 -16.98 28.77 -12.02
CA LYS A 7 -18.01 29.59 -12.67
C LYS A 7 -19.34 28.85 -12.79
N LYS A 8 -19.32 27.56 -13.15
CA LYS A 8 -20.52 26.72 -13.20
C LYS A 8 -21.16 26.57 -11.83
N ALA A 9 -20.37 26.32 -10.80
CA ALA A 9 -20.85 26.24 -9.42
C ALA A 9 -21.54 27.55 -8.98
N ILE A 10 -20.94 28.71 -9.26
CA ILE A 10 -21.54 30.02 -8.97
C ILE A 10 -22.91 30.16 -9.66
N LYS A 11 -23.01 29.80 -10.94
CA LYS A 11 -24.27 29.89 -11.68
C LYS A 11 -25.36 29.00 -11.07
N LEU A 12 -25.02 27.76 -10.70
CA LEU A 12 -25.94 26.83 -10.06
C LEU A 12 -26.41 27.33 -8.69
N LEU A 13 -25.51 27.93 -7.91
CA LEU A 13 -25.87 28.51 -6.61
C LEU A 13 -26.82 29.71 -6.77
N ILE A 14 -26.58 30.60 -7.73
CA ILE A 14 -27.46 31.73 -8.03
C ILE A 14 -28.86 31.23 -8.41
N GLU A 15 -28.94 30.23 -9.28
CA GLU A 15 -30.21 29.62 -9.70
C GLU A 15 -30.95 28.98 -8.51
N ALA A 16 -30.24 28.23 -7.67
CA ALA A 16 -30.83 27.62 -6.49
C ALA A 16 -31.35 28.67 -5.48
N THR A 17 -30.61 29.77 -5.27
CA THR A 17 -31.05 30.86 -4.40
C THR A 17 -32.29 31.56 -4.95
N GLN A 18 -32.34 31.81 -6.25
CA GLN A 18 -33.49 32.43 -6.91
C GLN A 18 -34.75 31.58 -6.71
N ASN A 19 -34.65 30.27 -6.97
CA ASN A 19 -35.77 29.33 -6.79
C ASN A 19 -36.28 29.29 -5.34
N LEU A 20 -35.40 29.43 -4.35
CA LEU A 20 -35.80 29.47 -2.93
C LEU A 20 -36.42 30.81 -2.54
N GLU A 21 -35.90 31.93 -3.08
CA GLU A 21 -36.50 33.25 -2.89
C GLU A 21 -37.91 33.32 -3.46
N ASP A 22 -38.15 32.70 -4.63
CA ASP A 22 -39.46 32.62 -5.25
C ASP A 22 -40.46 31.83 -4.38
N VAL A 23 -40.03 30.71 -3.79
CA VAL A 23 -40.87 29.93 -2.85
C VAL A 23 -41.26 30.72 -1.61
N VAL A 24 -40.36 31.56 -1.09
CA VAL A 24 -40.62 32.40 0.09
C VAL A 24 -41.51 33.59 -0.28
N SER A 25 -41.38 34.11 -1.51
CA SER A 25 -42.09 35.31 -1.98
C SER A 25 -43.49 35.00 -2.51
N GLU A 26 -43.72 33.81 -3.07
CA GLU A 26 -45.01 33.42 -3.63
C GLU A 26 -45.93 32.73 -2.59
N LYS A 27 -47.21 33.12 -2.58
CA LYS A 27 -48.30 32.35 -1.93
C LYS A 27 -48.70 31.14 -2.78
N SER A 28 -47.73 30.36 -3.20
CA SER A 28 -47.92 29.13 -3.96
C SER A 28 -48.42 27.99 -3.05
N THR A 29 -49.00 26.95 -3.65
CA THR A 29 -49.45 25.75 -2.92
C THR A 29 -48.27 25.00 -2.29
N ILE A 30 -48.50 24.38 -1.12
CA ILE A 30 -47.49 23.62 -0.37
C ILE A 30 -46.79 22.56 -1.26
N SER A 31 -47.53 21.90 -2.17
CA SER A 31 -46.97 20.88 -3.06
C SER A 31 -45.99 21.43 -4.10
N ALA A 32 -46.26 22.60 -4.66
CA ALA A 32 -45.35 23.25 -5.62
C ALA A 32 -44.09 23.74 -4.89
N ASN A 33 -44.23 24.27 -3.69
CA ASN A 33 -43.11 24.71 -2.86
C ASN A 33 -42.17 23.55 -2.49
N ASN A 34 -42.73 22.38 -2.12
CA ASN A 34 -41.92 21.21 -1.81
C ASN A 34 -41.11 20.70 -3.01
N GLN A 35 -41.72 20.69 -4.20
CA GLN A 35 -41.03 20.28 -5.41
C GLN A 35 -39.89 21.26 -5.75
N THR A 36 -40.14 22.57 -5.65
CA THR A 36 -39.11 23.59 -5.91
C THR A 36 -37.96 23.49 -4.91
N VAL A 37 -38.26 23.23 -3.63
CA VAL A 37 -37.22 23.00 -2.61
C VAL A 37 -36.37 21.76 -2.92
N GLU A 38 -36.99 20.64 -3.32
CA GLU A 38 -36.22 19.45 -3.72
C GLU A 38 -35.37 19.71 -4.97
N THR A 39 -35.87 20.47 -5.94
CA THR A 39 -35.05 20.87 -7.10
C THR A 39 -33.87 21.75 -6.70
N ALA A 40 -34.08 22.73 -5.83
CA ALA A 40 -33.01 23.60 -5.34
C ALA A 40 -31.93 22.79 -4.60
N LYS A 41 -32.34 21.79 -3.81
CA LYS A 41 -31.43 20.88 -3.11
C LYS A 41 -30.56 20.07 -4.08
N GLU A 42 -31.14 19.52 -5.14
CA GLU A 42 -30.38 18.82 -6.19
C GLU A 42 -29.43 19.78 -6.94
N THR A 43 -29.85 21.01 -7.23
CA THR A 43 -28.98 22.03 -7.84
C THR A 43 -27.80 22.40 -6.94
N ILE A 44 -28.01 22.49 -5.62
CA ILE A 44 -26.93 22.73 -4.65
C ILE A 44 -25.95 21.56 -4.63
N LYS A 45 -26.42 20.31 -4.66
CA LYS A 45 -25.52 19.13 -4.74
C LYS A 45 -24.62 19.17 -5.98
N LYS A 46 -25.19 19.50 -7.14
CA LYS A 46 -24.41 19.70 -8.37
C LYS A 46 -23.37 20.80 -8.22
N ALA A 47 -23.73 21.92 -7.59
CA ALA A 47 -22.79 23.01 -7.33
C ALA A 47 -21.62 22.56 -6.44
N ILE A 48 -21.89 21.75 -5.40
CA ILE A 48 -20.85 21.21 -4.52
C ILE A 48 -19.93 20.26 -5.29
N ALA A 49 -20.45 19.42 -6.18
CA ALA A 49 -19.64 18.55 -7.02
C ALA A 49 -18.73 19.35 -7.97
N GLU A 50 -19.25 20.41 -8.60
CA GLU A 50 -18.47 21.33 -9.44
C GLU A 50 -17.38 22.06 -8.62
N MET A 51 -17.67 22.48 -7.39
CA MET A 51 -16.67 23.04 -6.49
C MET A 51 -15.57 22.04 -6.14
N SER A 52 -15.94 20.79 -5.89
CA SER A 52 -15.00 19.70 -5.57
C SER A 52 -14.10 19.41 -6.77
N ALA A 53 -14.66 19.35 -7.98
CA ALA A 53 -13.93 19.22 -9.24
C ALA A 53 -12.97 20.40 -9.49
N ALA A 54 -13.32 21.62 -9.09
CA ALA A 54 -12.45 22.80 -9.22
C ALA A 54 -11.19 22.71 -8.33
N VAL A 55 -11.31 22.09 -7.15
CA VAL A 55 -10.21 21.86 -6.20
C VAL A 55 -9.36 20.68 -6.65
N ASN A 56 -10.00 19.53 -6.85
CA ASN A 56 -9.38 18.29 -7.29
C ASN A 56 -10.08 17.83 -8.58
N PRO A 57 -9.46 18.05 -9.76
CA PRO A 57 -10.02 17.58 -11.01
C PRO A 57 -10.29 16.07 -10.91
N PRO A 58 -11.49 15.60 -11.26
CA PRO A 58 -11.81 14.20 -11.11
C PRO A 58 -11.00 13.38 -12.11
N VAL A 59 -10.09 12.54 -11.61
CA VAL A 59 -9.25 11.67 -12.44
C VAL A 59 -9.68 10.22 -12.23
N THR A 60 -10.16 9.57 -13.28
CA THR A 60 -10.60 8.17 -13.25
C THR A 60 -9.49 7.18 -13.63
N ASN A 61 -8.28 7.65 -13.96
CA ASN A 61 -7.16 6.81 -14.43
C ASN A 61 -6.74 5.69 -13.47
N HIS A 62 -7.05 5.81 -12.18
CA HIS A 62 -6.71 4.82 -11.15
C HIS A 62 -7.76 3.69 -11.06
N ILE A 63 -8.84 3.79 -11.82
CA ILE A 63 -9.98 2.88 -11.79
C ILE A 63 -9.89 1.97 -13.02
N PRO A 64 -9.93 0.64 -12.84
CA PRO A 64 -9.96 -0.29 -13.97
C PRO A 64 -11.14 -0.03 -14.91
N ASP A 65 -10.87 -0.04 -16.22
CA ASP A 65 -11.88 0.16 -17.27
C ASP A 65 -13.05 -0.84 -17.16
N GLU A 66 -12.76 -2.06 -16.68
CA GLU A 66 -13.77 -3.08 -16.42
C GLU A 66 -14.88 -2.59 -15.47
N PHE A 67 -14.52 -1.80 -14.46
CA PHE A 67 -15.48 -1.27 -13.50
C PHE A 67 -16.29 -0.10 -14.09
N LEU A 68 -15.67 0.73 -14.92
CA LEU A 68 -16.37 1.82 -15.62
C LEU A 68 -17.40 1.25 -16.61
N ALA A 69 -16.99 0.27 -17.43
CA ALA A 69 -17.90 -0.43 -18.34
C ALA A 69 -19.04 -1.14 -17.58
N LYS A 70 -18.74 -1.73 -16.41
CA LYS A 70 -19.77 -2.34 -15.57
C LYS A 70 -20.75 -1.30 -15.01
N ALA A 71 -20.28 -0.12 -14.62
CA ALA A 71 -21.14 0.96 -14.15
C ALA A 71 -22.09 1.45 -15.27
N GLU A 72 -21.58 1.63 -16.49
CA GLU A 72 -22.40 1.98 -17.66
C GLU A 72 -23.46 0.92 -17.96
N ASN A 73 -23.08 -0.36 -17.97
CA ASN A 73 -24.00 -1.48 -18.18
C ASN A 73 -25.12 -1.54 -17.11
N LEU A 74 -24.80 -1.14 -15.88
CA LEU A 74 -25.77 -1.04 -14.79
C LEU A 74 -26.62 0.23 -14.88
N GLY A 75 -26.37 1.13 -15.83
CA GLY A 75 -27.14 2.35 -16.05
C GLY A 75 -26.76 3.49 -15.10
N ILE A 76 -25.54 3.50 -14.59
CA ILE A 76 -24.98 4.62 -13.83
C ILE A 76 -24.40 5.63 -14.84
N PRO A 77 -24.87 6.89 -14.87
CA PRO A 77 -24.43 7.85 -15.86
C PRO A 77 -23.01 8.34 -15.54
N LEU A 78 -22.04 7.98 -16.37
CA LEU A 78 -20.67 8.48 -16.26
C LEU A 78 -20.52 9.92 -16.77
N ASP A 79 -21.53 10.49 -17.42
CA ASP A 79 -21.55 11.90 -17.83
C ASP A 79 -21.87 12.86 -16.67
N ASP A 80 -22.39 12.34 -15.56
CA ASP A 80 -22.79 13.15 -14.41
C ASP A 80 -21.58 13.52 -13.56
N ILE A 81 -21.40 14.81 -13.33
CA ILE A 81 -20.28 15.35 -12.53
C ILE A 81 -20.29 14.80 -11.10
N GLU A 82 -21.46 14.61 -10.50
CA GLU A 82 -21.57 14.04 -9.14
C GLU A 82 -21.04 12.61 -9.10
N VAL A 83 -21.36 11.81 -10.12
CA VAL A 83 -20.90 10.43 -10.24
C VAL A 83 -19.40 10.39 -10.49
N ILE A 84 -18.90 11.18 -11.43
CA ILE A 84 -17.47 11.26 -11.75
C ILE A 84 -16.64 11.67 -10.52
N VAL A 85 -17.09 12.70 -9.80
CA VAL A 85 -16.41 13.16 -8.57
C VAL A 85 -16.42 12.05 -7.52
N ALA A 86 -17.59 11.45 -7.24
CA ALA A 86 -17.69 10.36 -6.28
C ALA A 86 -16.78 9.17 -6.64
N ILE A 87 -16.76 8.78 -7.91
CA ILE A 87 -15.87 7.75 -8.45
C ILE A 87 -14.40 8.12 -8.21
N SER A 88 -14.02 9.37 -8.47
CA SER A 88 -12.63 9.83 -8.35
C SER A 88 -12.11 9.93 -6.91
N GLU A 89 -13.00 10.15 -5.95
CA GLU A 89 -12.65 10.32 -4.54
C GLU A 89 -12.51 8.98 -3.80
N HIS A 90 -13.11 7.91 -4.32
CA HIS A 90 -13.22 6.62 -3.63
C HIS A 90 -12.26 5.56 -4.18
N HIS A 91 -11.96 4.56 -3.35
CA HIS A 91 -11.05 3.47 -3.74
C HIS A 91 -11.75 2.49 -4.70
N PRO A 92 -11.05 1.95 -5.72
CA PRO A 92 -11.64 1.02 -6.70
C PRO A 92 -12.33 -0.21 -6.08
N SER A 93 -11.88 -0.69 -4.92
CA SER A 93 -12.53 -1.81 -4.24
C SER A 93 -13.92 -1.46 -3.68
N GLN A 94 -14.11 -0.21 -3.22
CA GLN A 94 -15.44 0.25 -2.79
C GLN A 94 -16.38 0.27 -3.98
N LEU A 95 -15.91 0.79 -5.11
CA LEU A 95 -16.65 0.84 -6.36
C LEU A 95 -17.03 -0.57 -6.85
N ALA A 96 -16.08 -1.50 -6.86
CA ALA A 96 -16.35 -2.91 -7.20
C ALA A 96 -17.42 -3.53 -6.29
N GLY A 97 -17.35 -3.25 -4.98
CA GLY A 97 -18.33 -3.72 -4.01
C GLY A 97 -19.74 -3.18 -4.27
N VAL A 98 -19.88 -1.87 -4.50
CA VAL A 98 -21.19 -1.27 -4.82
C VAL A 98 -21.75 -1.84 -6.12
N LEU A 99 -20.93 -1.93 -7.17
CA LEU A 99 -21.40 -2.46 -8.46
C LEU A 99 -21.87 -3.91 -8.34
N ALA A 100 -21.18 -4.74 -7.54
CA ALA A 100 -21.63 -6.10 -7.25
C ALA A 100 -22.93 -6.12 -6.42
N GLU A 101 -23.09 -5.22 -5.44
CA GLU A 101 -24.34 -5.10 -4.68
C GLU A 101 -25.51 -4.70 -5.57
N ILE A 102 -25.30 -3.74 -6.47
CA ILE A 102 -26.32 -3.29 -7.44
C ILE A 102 -26.71 -4.43 -8.39
N GLU A 103 -25.74 -5.18 -8.89
CA GLU A 103 -25.98 -6.33 -9.77
C GLU A 103 -26.79 -7.42 -9.06
N ASN A 104 -26.42 -7.77 -7.83
CA ASN A 104 -27.11 -8.79 -7.03
C ASN A 104 -28.54 -8.37 -6.64
N ARG A 105 -28.80 -7.06 -6.53
CA ARG A 105 -30.10 -6.51 -6.12
C ARG A 105 -30.76 -5.69 -7.22
N ALA A 106 -30.46 -6.00 -8.48
CA ALA A 106 -30.83 -5.19 -9.64
C ALA A 106 -32.35 -4.97 -9.79
N GLU A 107 -33.16 -5.92 -9.34
CA GLU A 107 -34.63 -5.86 -9.36
C GLU A 107 -35.21 -4.94 -8.27
N ASN A 108 -34.53 -4.85 -7.12
CA ASN A 108 -34.98 -4.07 -5.97
C ASN A 108 -34.55 -2.60 -6.07
N ILE A 109 -33.45 -2.33 -6.78
CA ILE A 109 -32.87 -0.98 -6.90
C ILE A 109 -33.44 -0.29 -8.14
N ARG A 110 -34.51 0.48 -7.92
CA ARG A 110 -35.15 1.27 -8.98
C ARG A 110 -34.32 2.49 -9.40
N ARG A 111 -33.58 3.08 -8.47
CA ARG A 111 -32.83 4.34 -8.61
C ARG A 111 -31.34 4.09 -8.42
N ARG A 112 -30.71 3.55 -9.47
CA ARG A 112 -29.33 3.02 -9.41
C ARG A 112 -28.29 4.11 -9.19
N ARG A 113 -28.48 5.28 -9.81
CA ARG A 113 -27.63 6.47 -9.62
C ARG A 113 -27.61 6.92 -8.16
N GLU A 114 -28.77 7.20 -7.58
CA GLU A 114 -28.85 7.70 -6.20
C GLU A 114 -28.37 6.65 -5.20
N TYR A 115 -28.73 5.38 -5.45
CA TYR A 115 -28.23 4.28 -4.63
C TYR A 115 -26.70 4.20 -4.67
N PHE A 116 -26.10 4.30 -5.86
CA PHE A 116 -24.65 4.30 -6.03
C PHE A 116 -23.97 5.42 -5.23
N LEU A 117 -24.44 6.66 -5.39
CA LEU A 117 -23.86 7.84 -4.72
C LEU A 117 -23.95 7.76 -3.19
N ILE A 118 -25.06 7.23 -2.67
CA ILE A 118 -25.25 7.08 -1.21
C ILE A 118 -24.41 5.93 -0.67
N ARG A 119 -24.34 4.81 -1.41
CA ARG A 119 -23.72 3.58 -0.92
C ARG A 119 -22.20 3.58 -1.01
N LEU A 120 -21.63 4.26 -2.01
CA LEU A 120 -20.18 4.32 -2.25
C LEU A 120 -19.35 4.71 -1.02
N PRO A 121 -19.66 5.78 -0.27
CA PRO A 121 -18.90 6.16 0.93
C PRO A 121 -19.05 5.17 2.09
N GLU A 122 -20.14 4.42 2.13
CA GLU A 122 -20.39 3.43 3.19
C GLU A 122 -19.64 2.11 2.96
N MET A 123 -19.18 1.87 1.72
CA MET A 123 -18.51 0.61 1.42
C MET A 123 -17.14 0.56 2.09
N PRO A 124 -16.80 -0.56 2.75
CA PRO A 124 -15.48 -0.72 3.33
C PRO A 124 -14.44 -0.80 2.22
N ILE A 125 -13.28 -0.17 2.44
CA ILE A 125 -12.12 -0.41 1.60
C ILE A 125 -11.63 -1.82 1.92
N GLU A 126 -11.91 -2.77 1.04
CA GLU A 126 -11.35 -4.11 1.17
C GLU A 126 -9.83 -4.01 1.22
N LYS A 127 -9.25 -4.48 2.33
CA LYS A 127 -7.80 -4.69 2.43
C LYS A 127 -7.48 -5.85 1.51
N LEU A 128 -7.29 -5.55 0.23
CA LEU A 128 -6.72 -6.49 -0.73
C LEU A 128 -5.50 -7.11 -0.04
N GLY A 129 -5.52 -8.44 0.12
CA GLY A 129 -4.44 -9.16 0.80
C GLY A 129 -3.08 -8.74 0.24
N SER A 130 -2.02 -8.97 1.03
CA SER A 130 -0.63 -8.67 0.65
C SER A 130 -0.40 -8.84 -0.86
N ARG A 131 -0.26 -7.72 -1.59
CA ARG A 131 0.08 -7.68 -3.02
C ARG A 131 1.56 -8.03 -3.27
N LEU A 132 2.26 -8.53 -2.25
CA LEU A 132 3.57 -9.11 -2.45
C LEU A 132 3.43 -10.29 -3.40
N PRO A 133 4.32 -10.42 -4.40
CA PRO A 133 4.31 -11.56 -5.28
C PRO A 133 4.39 -12.83 -4.43
N ILE A 134 3.47 -13.77 -4.69
CA ILE A 134 3.54 -15.10 -4.08
C ILE A 134 4.70 -15.80 -4.76
N VAL A 135 5.89 -15.66 -4.18
CA VAL A 135 7.09 -16.35 -4.68
C VAL A 135 6.92 -17.82 -4.38
N LYS A 136 6.71 -18.61 -5.44
CA LYS A 136 6.63 -20.06 -5.35
C LYS A 136 8.05 -20.62 -5.36
N VAL A 137 8.25 -21.80 -4.77
CA VAL A 137 9.55 -22.51 -4.82
C VAL A 137 10.03 -22.70 -6.26
N THR A 138 9.10 -22.82 -7.21
CA THR A 138 9.38 -22.90 -8.66
C THR A 138 10.01 -21.65 -9.25
N ASP A 139 9.77 -20.47 -8.66
CA ASP A 139 10.33 -19.21 -9.16
C ASP A 139 11.83 -19.09 -8.84
N PHE A 140 12.32 -19.93 -7.92
CA PHE A 140 13.75 -20.10 -7.64
C PHE A 140 14.41 -21.20 -8.48
N ASN A 141 13.64 -21.96 -9.27
CA ASN A 141 14.20 -22.91 -10.22
C ASN A 141 14.74 -22.16 -11.43
N TRP A 142 15.89 -21.52 -11.26
CA TRP A 142 16.64 -20.98 -12.38
C TRP A 142 17.05 -22.15 -13.28
N PRO A 143 16.83 -22.10 -14.60
CA PRO A 143 17.36 -23.13 -15.49
C PRO A 143 18.87 -22.98 -15.53
N GLU A 144 19.57 -23.68 -14.63
CA GLU A 144 21.02 -23.80 -14.67
C GLU A 144 21.39 -24.60 -15.92
N LYS A 145 21.60 -23.89 -17.03
CA LYS A 145 22.41 -24.45 -18.11
C LYS A 145 23.78 -24.74 -17.50
N PRO A 146 24.28 -25.99 -17.56
CA PRO A 146 25.57 -26.32 -17.00
C PRO A 146 26.63 -25.44 -17.69
N ILE A 147 27.20 -24.51 -16.91
CA ILE A 147 28.23 -23.60 -17.40
C ILE A 147 29.45 -24.45 -17.80
N SER A 148 30.00 -24.21 -18.99
CA SER A 148 31.20 -24.92 -19.47
C SER A 148 32.39 -24.67 -18.53
N LYS A 149 33.25 -25.69 -18.39
CA LYS A 149 34.43 -25.62 -17.50
C LYS A 149 35.34 -24.45 -17.86
N GLU A 150 35.52 -24.19 -19.15
CA GLU A 150 36.33 -23.09 -19.68
C GLU A 150 35.79 -21.71 -19.23
N TYR A 151 34.48 -21.50 -19.30
CA TYR A 151 33.88 -20.24 -18.88
C TYR A 151 33.97 -20.04 -17.36
N ARG A 152 33.87 -21.12 -16.58
CA ARG A 152 34.09 -21.08 -15.12
C ARG A 152 35.52 -20.67 -14.79
N GLU A 153 36.51 -21.22 -15.48
CA GLU A 153 37.92 -20.89 -15.29
C GLU A 153 38.23 -19.46 -15.71
N ALA A 154 37.65 -18.98 -16.83
CA ALA A 154 37.76 -17.60 -17.26
C ALA A 154 37.19 -16.61 -16.22
N ILE A 155 36.04 -16.92 -15.61
CA ILE A 155 35.48 -16.13 -14.52
C ILE A 155 36.39 -16.16 -13.29
N LYS A 156 36.88 -17.35 -12.88
CA LYS A 156 37.80 -17.47 -11.74
C LYS A 156 39.05 -16.61 -11.93
N ALA A 157 39.63 -16.63 -13.13
CA ALA A 157 40.79 -15.82 -13.48
C ALA A 157 40.47 -14.32 -13.49
N LYS A 158 39.36 -13.91 -14.13
CA LYS A 158 38.92 -12.51 -14.23
C LYS A 158 38.72 -11.86 -12.86
N TYR A 159 38.05 -12.57 -11.94
CA TYR A 159 37.75 -12.06 -10.60
C TYR A 159 38.76 -12.50 -9.54
N LYS A 160 39.84 -13.19 -9.94
CA LYS A 160 40.90 -13.70 -9.05
C LYS A 160 40.33 -14.46 -7.84
N ILE A 161 39.28 -15.24 -8.06
CA ILE A 161 38.50 -15.91 -7.00
C ILE A 161 39.40 -16.85 -6.20
N ASP A 162 40.39 -17.47 -6.84
CA ASP A 162 41.35 -18.35 -6.18
C ASP A 162 42.17 -17.64 -5.08
N ARG A 163 42.35 -16.31 -5.18
CA ARG A 163 43.00 -15.51 -4.12
C ARG A 163 42.10 -15.30 -2.91
N LEU A 164 40.79 -15.28 -3.11
CA LEU A 164 39.79 -15.15 -2.04
C LEU A 164 39.59 -16.50 -1.32
N MET A 165 39.71 -17.61 -2.06
CA MET A 165 39.55 -18.97 -1.53
C MET A 165 40.82 -19.51 -0.86
N LYS A 166 41.98 -18.89 -1.05
CA LYS A 166 43.16 -19.15 -0.21
C LYS A 166 42.81 -18.72 1.22
N LYS A 167 42.43 -19.70 2.05
CA LYS A 167 42.41 -19.56 3.51
C LYS A 167 43.69 -18.83 3.91
N ARG A 168 43.56 -17.70 4.62
CA ARG A 168 44.70 -17.02 5.22
C ARG A 168 45.49 -18.07 5.99
N SER A 169 46.72 -18.33 5.56
CA SER A 169 47.67 -19.20 6.24
C SER A 169 48.24 -18.54 7.51
N ASP A 170 47.66 -17.43 7.96
CA ASP A 170 47.86 -16.95 9.33
C ASP A 170 46.95 -17.77 10.24
N SER A 171 47.34 -19.04 10.40
CA SER A 171 47.00 -19.79 11.60
C SER A 171 47.53 -18.99 12.77
N ARG A 172 46.71 -18.11 13.34
CA ARG A 172 46.73 -17.90 14.77
C ARG A 172 46.57 -19.30 15.35
N THR A 173 47.68 -19.96 15.69
CA THR A 173 47.68 -21.10 16.62
C THR A 173 46.68 -20.71 17.70
N SER A 174 45.58 -21.45 17.82
CA SER A 174 44.51 -21.07 18.72
C SER A 174 45.13 -20.80 20.10
N ILE A 175 44.63 -19.81 20.81
CA ILE A 175 45.14 -19.48 22.15
C ILE A 175 45.20 -20.76 23.01
N PHE A 176 44.25 -21.68 22.80
CA PHE A 176 44.23 -23.02 23.39
C PHE A 176 45.42 -23.91 23.03
N ALA A 177 45.90 -23.93 21.78
CA ALA A 177 47.10 -24.68 21.40
C ALA A 177 48.36 -24.11 22.07
N LYS A 178 48.41 -22.78 22.29
CA LYS A 178 49.49 -22.15 23.07
C LYS A 178 49.38 -22.46 24.57
N ILE A 179 48.17 -22.49 25.12
CA ILE A 179 47.92 -22.87 26.51
C ILE A 179 48.31 -24.33 26.74
N GLN A 180 47.91 -25.24 25.86
CA GLN A 180 48.26 -26.66 25.96
C GLN A 180 49.77 -26.89 25.89
N ALA A 181 50.47 -26.22 24.98
CA ALA A 181 51.93 -26.28 24.93
C ALA A 181 52.59 -25.69 26.19
N ALA A 182 51.99 -24.67 26.79
CA ALA A 182 52.48 -24.10 28.05
C ALA A 182 52.22 -25.02 29.25
N GLU A 183 51.09 -25.72 29.29
CA GLU A 183 50.78 -26.74 30.30
C GLU A 183 51.72 -27.94 30.20
N GLU A 184 52.05 -28.39 28.98
CA GLU A 184 53.02 -29.47 28.74
C GLU A 184 54.43 -29.08 29.19
N TYR A 185 54.84 -27.82 29.00
CA TYR A 185 56.10 -27.29 29.52
C TYR A 185 56.11 -27.17 31.05
N LEU A 186 54.98 -26.79 31.66
CA LEU A 186 54.88 -26.68 33.12
C LEU A 186 54.90 -28.06 33.81
N GLY A 187 54.28 -29.06 33.19
CA GLY A 187 54.24 -30.44 33.67
C GLY A 187 55.57 -31.20 33.58
N GLN A 188 56.55 -30.70 32.82
CA GLN A 188 57.92 -31.23 32.80
C GLN A 188 58.82 -30.64 33.90
N SER A 189 58.37 -29.58 34.58
CA SER A 189 59.09 -28.92 35.66
C SER A 189 58.46 -29.21 37.03
N GLN A 190 58.36 -30.49 37.41
CA GLN A 190 58.56 -31.05 38.76
C GLN A 190 58.05 -32.51 38.79
N PRO A 191 58.86 -33.49 39.27
CA PRO A 191 59.04 -33.76 40.72
C PRO A 191 60.51 -34.13 41.06
N GLY A 192 61.03 -34.15 42.29
CA GLY A 192 60.56 -34.10 43.67
C GLY A 192 61.74 -34.49 44.59
N GLU A 193 61.46 -34.64 45.90
CA GLU A 193 62.32 -35.12 47.02
C GLU A 193 63.06 -34.01 47.81
N ASN A 194 62.59 -33.60 49.00
CA ASN A 194 62.62 -34.27 50.33
C ASN A 194 64.08 -34.40 50.84
N ASP A 195 64.52 -34.04 52.05
CA ASP A 195 63.89 -34.01 53.38
C ASP A 195 64.74 -33.15 54.37
N SER A 196 64.05 -32.65 55.40
CA SER A 196 64.42 -32.40 56.82
C SER A 196 65.82 -31.94 57.30
N ASP A 197 65.73 -31.01 58.26
CA ASP A 197 66.61 -30.70 59.41
C ASP A 197 67.90 -29.89 59.17
N PHE A 198 67.94 -28.66 59.70
CA PHE A 198 68.59 -28.36 60.98
C PHE A 198 68.31 -26.91 61.43
N ASP A 199 68.04 -26.81 62.73
CA ASP A 199 67.87 -25.64 63.60
C ASP A 199 68.73 -24.40 63.27
N GLU A 200 68.18 -23.20 63.49
CA GLU A 200 68.69 -22.31 64.54
C GLU A 200 67.84 -21.05 64.75
N GLU A 201 67.81 -20.63 66.01
CA GLU A 201 66.98 -19.62 66.66
C GLU A 201 67.24 -18.15 66.24
N ILE A 202 66.22 -17.36 66.57
CA ILE A 202 66.03 -15.90 66.50
C ILE A 202 67.21 -15.09 67.10
N PRO A 203 67.33 -13.78 66.78
CA PRO A 203 67.13 -12.84 67.89
C PRO A 203 66.25 -11.61 67.55
N PHE A 204 65.65 -11.11 68.64
CA PHE A 204 64.58 -10.12 68.82
C PHE A 204 64.69 -8.79 68.07
#